data_AF-A0A916IEB7-F1
#
_entry.id   AF-A0A916IEB7-F1
#
_cell.length_a   1.000
_cell.length_b   1.000
_cell.length_c   1.000
_cell.angle_alpha   90.00
_cell.angle_beta   90.00
_cell.angle_gamma   90.00
#
_symmetry.space_group_name_H-M   'P 1'
#
loop_
_entity.id
_entity.type
_entity.pdbx_description
1 polymer ?
#
loop_
_entity_poly.entity_id
_entity_poly.type
_entity_poly.pdbx_seq_one_letter_code
_entity_poly.pdbx_strand_id
1 'polypeptide(L)'
;MNSIRSVLVHVDAAPSSAARLQVARHVAASHDAQVTALYAVTPSLLQVHFPGEAASAAVSTLQEVDHERLQRAKACCHAVMQRPGCQVAWAELPDGPLIRGFVHEAWCADLLVLGQRAAGDAFARDVPADFTEAVMLGSGRPAIVVPDVGDLPLVGHHIVIAWKSSRECARAVSGALPLLQRAETVQLVHWSEPDNESHTPLGIERYLRLHGVEPTRRDMGIAHRVGQAALAFAANAGADLLVMGCYGHSRAREWVLGGATREVLREARIPVLMAH
;
A
#
# COMPACT_ATOMS: atom_id res chain seq x y z
N MET A 1 17.15 14.38 5.79
CA MET A 1 15.80 13.94 6.23
C MET A 1 15.04 13.61 4.97
N ASN A 2 14.62 12.36 4.77
CA ASN A 2 13.86 12.01 3.56
C ASN A 2 12.50 12.69 3.64
N SER A 3 12.19 13.59 2.73
CA SER A 3 10.85 14.14 2.55
C SER A 3 10.11 13.31 1.52
N ILE A 4 8.80 13.09 1.69
CA ILE A 4 7.96 12.56 0.60
C ILE A 4 7.78 13.68 -0.42
N ARG A 5 8.28 13.50 -1.64
CA ARG A 5 8.14 14.45 -2.76
C ARG A 5 7.45 13.83 -3.96
N SER A 6 7.53 12.52 -4.12
CA SER A 6 6.90 11.77 -5.22
C SER A 6 6.02 10.65 -4.65
N VAL A 7 4.70 10.73 -4.90
CA VAL A 7 3.72 9.71 -4.53
C VAL A 7 3.20 9.05 -5.81
N LEU A 8 3.40 7.75 -5.97
CA LEU A 8 2.85 6.98 -7.09
C LEU A 8 1.61 6.22 -6.62
N VAL A 9 0.45 6.53 -7.20
CA VAL A 9 -0.82 5.86 -6.88
C VAL A 9 -1.26 4.97 -8.04
N HIS A 10 -1.57 3.72 -7.74
CA HIS A 10 -2.14 2.79 -8.71
C HIS A 10 -3.62 3.13 -8.96
N VAL A 11 -3.96 3.26 -10.24
CA VAL A 11 -5.31 3.55 -10.71
C VAL A 11 -5.80 2.44 -11.65
N ASP A 12 -7.05 2.05 -11.46
CA ASP A 12 -7.82 1.16 -12.33
C ASP A 12 -9.26 1.73 -12.44
N ALA A 13 -10.16 1.01 -13.11
CA ALA A 13 -11.55 1.44 -13.25
C ALA A 13 -12.46 1.02 -12.08
N ALA A 14 -11.92 0.43 -11.01
CA ALA A 14 -12.71 -0.02 -9.88
C ALA A 14 -13.11 1.17 -8.97
N PRO A 15 -14.28 1.12 -8.31
CA PRO A 15 -14.71 2.17 -7.38
C PRO A 15 -13.70 2.41 -6.23
N SER A 16 -12.99 1.37 -5.81
CA SER A 16 -11.93 1.42 -4.79
C SER A 16 -10.72 2.29 -5.20
N SER A 17 -10.59 2.66 -6.47
CA SER A 17 -9.55 3.61 -6.90
C SER A 17 -9.74 5.01 -6.30
N ALA A 18 -10.98 5.43 -6.04
CA ALA A 18 -11.26 6.72 -5.41
C ALA A 18 -10.61 6.83 -4.02
N ALA A 19 -10.67 5.74 -3.25
CA ALA A 19 -10.06 5.60 -1.94
C ALA A 19 -8.53 5.79 -1.99
N ARG A 20 -7.85 5.09 -2.90
CA ARG A 20 -6.40 5.25 -3.14
C ARG A 20 -6.03 6.68 -3.52
N LEU A 21 -6.78 7.28 -4.44
CA LEU A 21 -6.56 8.67 -4.87
C LEU A 21 -6.74 9.67 -3.72
N GLN A 22 -7.72 9.45 -2.83
CA GLN A 22 -7.94 10.30 -1.65
C GLN A 22 -6.77 10.23 -0.67
N VAL A 23 -6.25 9.02 -0.40
CA VAL A 23 -5.07 8.82 0.45
C VAL A 23 -3.84 9.48 -0.16
N ALA A 24 -3.57 9.22 -1.45
CA ALA A 24 -2.44 9.82 -2.16
C ALA A 24 -2.48 11.35 -2.12
N ARG A 25 -3.65 11.94 -2.36
CA ARG A 25 -3.87 13.40 -2.27
C ARG A 25 -3.63 13.92 -0.86
N HIS A 26 -4.13 13.23 0.16
CA HIS A 26 -3.97 13.65 1.56
C HIS A 26 -2.49 13.66 1.96
N VAL A 27 -1.76 12.58 1.66
CA VAL A 27 -0.32 12.52 1.92
C VAL A 27 0.41 13.62 1.14
N ALA A 28 0.10 13.79 -0.15
CA ALA A 28 0.76 14.79 -0.97
C ALA A 28 0.55 16.22 -0.48
N ALA A 29 -0.69 16.58 -0.11
CA ALA A 29 -1.01 17.90 0.43
C ALA A 29 -0.29 18.16 1.77
N SER A 30 -0.17 17.16 2.64
CA SER A 30 0.53 17.27 3.91
C SER A 30 2.06 17.41 3.76
N HIS A 31 2.61 17.02 2.62
CA HIS A 31 4.05 16.96 2.37
C HIS A 31 4.57 17.85 1.24
N ASP A 32 3.70 18.63 0.58
CA ASP A 32 4.04 19.39 -0.63
C ASP A 32 4.71 18.47 -1.68
N ALA A 33 4.06 17.32 -1.90
CA ALA A 33 4.51 16.28 -2.82
C ALA A 33 3.67 16.29 -4.12
N GLN A 34 4.25 15.77 -5.19
CA GLN A 34 3.55 15.52 -6.44
C GLN A 34 2.93 14.12 -6.41
N VAL A 35 1.72 13.99 -6.95
CA VAL A 35 1.06 12.70 -7.18
C VAL A 35 1.20 12.32 -8.65
N THR A 36 1.65 11.10 -8.93
CA THR A 36 1.49 10.45 -10.23
C THR A 36 0.39 9.42 -10.12
N ALA A 37 -0.73 9.67 -10.80
CA ALA A 37 -1.83 8.72 -10.95
C ALA A 37 -1.53 7.84 -12.15
N LEU A 38 -1.07 6.61 -11.90
CA LEU A 38 -0.67 5.66 -12.93
C LEU A 38 -1.78 4.65 -13.17
N TYR A 39 -2.45 4.78 -14.31
CA TYR A 39 -3.40 3.79 -14.81
C TYR A 39 -2.64 2.55 -15.30
N ALA A 40 -2.77 1.46 -14.56
CA ALA A 40 -2.07 0.20 -14.86
C ALA A 40 -3.04 -0.96 -14.71
N VAL A 41 -3.52 -1.47 -15.84
CA VAL A 41 -4.45 -2.59 -15.95
C VAL A 41 -4.02 -3.50 -17.09
N THR A 42 -4.41 -4.77 -17.01
CA THR A 42 -4.18 -5.76 -18.07
C THR A 42 -5.20 -5.50 -19.17
N PRO A 43 -4.78 -5.24 -20.42
CA PRO A 43 -5.71 -5.04 -21.53
C PRO A 43 -6.71 -6.19 -21.66
N SER A 44 -7.97 -5.90 -21.97
CA SER A 44 -9.06 -6.89 -22.01
C SER A 44 -8.80 -8.00 -23.04
N LEU A 45 -8.10 -7.68 -24.13
CA LEU A 45 -7.66 -8.65 -25.15
C LEU A 45 -6.71 -9.74 -24.62
N LEU A 46 -5.95 -9.46 -23.55
CA LEU A 46 -5.04 -10.43 -22.94
C LEU A 46 -5.72 -11.30 -21.87
N GLN A 47 -6.95 -10.96 -21.50
CA GLN A 47 -7.71 -11.69 -20.48
C GLN A 47 -8.60 -12.80 -21.07
N VAL A 48 -8.89 -12.74 -22.37
CA VAL A 48 -9.81 -13.65 -23.03
C VAL A 48 -9.11 -14.37 -24.18
N HIS A 49 -9.32 -15.67 -24.28
CA HIS A 49 -8.79 -16.49 -25.38
C HIS A 49 -9.88 -16.67 -26.46
N PHE A 50 -9.62 -16.20 -27.68
CA PHE A 50 -10.55 -16.37 -28.81
C PHE A 50 -9.95 -17.29 -29.89
N PRO A 51 -10.68 -18.32 -30.32
CA PRO A 51 -10.32 -19.09 -31.50
C PRO A 51 -10.85 -18.44 -32.80
N GLY A 52 -10.01 -18.39 -33.84
CA GLY A 52 -10.41 -18.15 -35.23
C GLY A 52 -10.98 -16.75 -35.54
N GLU A 53 -11.87 -16.68 -36.55
CA GLU A 53 -12.42 -15.43 -37.11
C GLU A 53 -13.25 -14.60 -36.12
N ALA A 54 -13.71 -15.20 -35.03
CA ALA A 54 -14.37 -14.49 -33.93
C ALA A 54 -13.43 -13.48 -33.23
N ALA A 55 -12.11 -13.61 -33.40
CA ALA A 55 -11.12 -12.73 -32.79
C ALA A 55 -11.21 -11.28 -33.30
N SER A 56 -11.46 -11.05 -34.59
CA SER A 56 -11.43 -9.67 -35.16
C SER A 56 -12.58 -8.81 -34.63
N ALA A 57 -13.80 -9.34 -34.64
CA ALA A 57 -14.97 -8.63 -34.09
C ALA A 57 -14.88 -8.49 -32.56
N ALA A 58 -14.28 -9.46 -31.87
CA ALA A 58 -14.05 -9.36 -30.43
C ALA A 58 -13.01 -8.27 -30.08
N VAL A 59 -11.98 -8.07 -30.91
CA VAL A 59 -10.94 -7.06 -30.67
C VAL A 59 -11.53 -5.65 -30.58
N SER A 60 -12.38 -5.24 -31.53
CA SER A 60 -13.00 -3.91 -31.49
C SER A 60 -13.85 -3.71 -30.24
N THR A 61 -14.66 -4.70 -29.88
CA THR A 61 -15.51 -4.65 -28.68
C THR A 61 -14.68 -4.54 -27.40
N LEU A 62 -13.56 -5.28 -27.30
CA LEU A 62 -12.70 -5.23 -26.12
C LEU A 62 -11.92 -3.91 -26.03
N GLN A 63 -11.53 -3.33 -27.16
CA GLN A 63 -10.93 -2.00 -27.20
C GLN A 63 -11.91 -0.91 -26.71
N GLU A 64 -13.18 -1.01 -27.09
CA GLU A 64 -14.23 -0.11 -26.58
C GLU A 64 -14.38 -0.25 -25.05
N VAL A 65 -14.39 -1.48 -24.52
CA VAL A 65 -14.44 -1.72 -23.07
C VAL A 65 -13.24 -1.11 -22.35
N ASP A 66 -12.03 -1.30 -22.88
CA ASP A 66 -10.82 -0.71 -22.31
C ASP A 66 -10.86 0.82 -22.36
N HIS A 67 -11.37 1.40 -23.45
CA HIS A 67 -11.57 2.85 -23.56
C HIS A 67 -12.54 3.38 -22.50
N GLU A 68 -13.70 2.74 -22.32
CA GLU A 68 -14.68 3.14 -21.30
C GLU A 68 -14.12 3.03 -19.87
N ARG A 69 -13.32 2.00 -19.59
CA ARG A 69 -12.62 1.83 -18.30
C ARG A 69 -11.62 2.96 -18.06
N LEU A 70 -10.82 3.31 -19.07
CA LEU A 70 -9.87 4.41 -18.99
C LEU A 70 -10.57 5.74 -18.74
N GLN A 71 -11.67 6.03 -19.44
CA GLN A 71 -12.43 7.28 -19.23
C GLN A 71 -13.03 7.35 -17.82
N ARG A 72 -13.56 6.24 -17.29
CA ARG A 72 -14.04 6.18 -15.90
C ARG A 72 -12.93 6.46 -14.89
N ALA A 73 -11.76 5.87 -15.09
CA ALA A 73 -10.59 6.09 -14.23
C ALA A 73 -10.12 7.56 -14.27
N LYS A 74 -10.05 8.16 -15.47
CA LYS A 74 -9.73 9.60 -15.65
C LYS A 74 -10.74 10.50 -14.94
N ALA A 75 -12.03 10.23 -15.11
CA ALA A 75 -13.10 11.00 -14.47
C ALA A 75 -13.02 10.91 -12.93
N CYS A 76 -12.76 9.71 -12.39
CA CYS A 76 -12.55 9.50 -10.95
C CYS A 76 -11.34 10.29 -10.43
N CYS A 77 -10.19 10.18 -11.10
CA CYS A 77 -8.98 10.92 -10.75
C CYS A 77 -9.23 12.43 -10.76
N HIS A 78 -9.86 12.95 -11.81
CA HIS A 78 -10.20 14.35 -11.92
C HIS A 78 -11.10 14.81 -10.76
N ALA A 79 -12.17 14.07 -10.45
CA ALA A 79 -13.09 14.39 -9.37
C ALA A 79 -12.41 14.44 -7.99
N VAL A 80 -11.45 13.55 -7.73
CA VAL A 80 -10.71 13.52 -6.45
C VAL A 80 -9.63 14.60 -6.40
N MET A 81 -8.94 14.88 -7.51
CA MET A 81 -7.73 15.70 -7.53
C MET A 81 -7.95 17.19 -7.83
N GLN A 82 -9.15 17.61 -8.21
CA GLN A 82 -9.49 19.03 -8.43
C GLN A 82 -9.39 19.95 -7.20
N ARG A 83 -9.10 19.42 -6.00
CA ARG A 83 -9.00 20.24 -4.78
C ARG A 83 -7.67 21.01 -4.74
N PRO A 84 -7.65 22.25 -4.19
CA PRO A 84 -6.42 23.03 -4.05
C PRO A 84 -5.32 22.28 -3.29
N GLY A 85 -4.06 22.51 -3.66
CA GLY A 85 -2.89 21.98 -2.93
C GLY A 85 -2.39 20.61 -3.38
N CYS A 86 -2.87 20.09 -4.52
CA CYS A 86 -2.36 18.84 -5.10
C CYS A 86 -1.93 19.05 -6.56
N GLN A 87 -0.66 18.77 -6.86
CA GLN A 87 -0.20 18.62 -8.24
C GLN A 87 -0.33 17.15 -8.63
N VAL A 88 -1.19 16.85 -9.60
CA VAL A 88 -1.35 15.49 -10.12
C VAL A 88 -0.88 15.41 -11.57
N ALA A 89 -0.02 14.43 -11.85
CA ALA A 89 0.28 13.98 -13.19
C ALA A 89 -0.50 12.69 -13.48
N TRP A 90 -1.19 12.65 -14.61
CA TRP A 90 -1.80 11.42 -15.11
C TRP A 90 -0.78 10.68 -15.98
N ALA A 91 -0.64 9.37 -15.76
CA ALA A 91 0.20 8.50 -16.58
C ALA A 91 -0.55 7.20 -16.89
N GLU A 92 -0.23 6.59 -18.03
CA GLU A 92 -0.76 5.31 -18.47
C GLU A 92 0.41 4.37 -18.66
N LEU A 93 0.31 3.15 -18.16
CA LEU A 93 1.37 2.18 -18.32
C LEU A 93 1.43 1.73 -19.79
N PRO A 94 2.61 1.76 -20.44
CA PRO A 94 2.75 1.23 -21.79
C PRO A 94 2.45 -0.28 -21.87
N ASP A 95 2.18 -0.77 -23.08
CA ASP A 95 1.97 -2.19 -23.32
C ASP A 95 3.13 -3.05 -22.77
N GLY A 96 2.78 -4.12 -22.06
CA GLY A 96 3.75 -5.06 -21.49
C GLY A 96 3.29 -5.70 -20.19
N PRO A 97 4.17 -6.45 -19.51
CA PRO A 97 3.84 -7.09 -18.24
C PRO A 97 3.56 -6.04 -17.16
N LEU A 98 2.30 -5.95 -16.74
CA LEU A 98 1.78 -4.94 -15.83
C LEU A 98 2.63 -4.75 -14.56
N ILE A 99 2.93 -5.84 -13.85
CA ILE A 99 3.71 -5.78 -12.58
C ILE A 99 5.10 -5.22 -12.85
N ARG A 100 5.78 -5.69 -13.91
CA ARG A 100 7.13 -5.23 -14.25
C ARG A 100 7.13 -3.74 -14.63
N GLY A 101 6.16 -3.31 -15.43
CA GLY A 101 6.02 -1.91 -15.81
C GLY A 101 5.77 -1.02 -14.60
N PHE A 102 4.83 -1.39 -13.72
CA PHE A 102 4.53 -0.61 -12.51
C PHE A 102 5.73 -0.54 -11.56
N VAL A 103 6.47 -1.64 -11.38
CA VAL A 103 7.70 -1.67 -10.56
C VAL A 103 8.75 -0.69 -11.09
N HIS A 104 8.89 -0.56 -12.42
CA HIS A 104 9.84 0.36 -13.01
C HIS A 104 9.50 1.83 -12.67
N GLU A 105 8.22 2.20 -12.78
CA GLU A 105 7.74 3.53 -12.37
C GLU A 105 7.89 3.74 -10.86
N ALA A 106 7.64 2.70 -10.06
CA ALA A 106 7.75 2.75 -8.61
C ALA A 106 9.17 3.07 -8.12
N TRP A 107 10.24 2.71 -8.86
CA TRP A 107 11.60 3.05 -8.47
C TRP A 107 11.88 4.55 -8.39
N CYS A 108 11.06 5.37 -9.05
CA CYS A 108 11.16 6.84 -9.05
C CYS A 108 10.20 7.51 -8.04
N ALA A 109 9.54 6.74 -7.19
CA ALA A 109 8.63 7.23 -6.16
C ALA A 109 9.23 7.13 -4.75
N ASP A 110 8.87 8.07 -3.88
CA ASP A 110 9.21 8.00 -2.45
C ASP A 110 8.22 7.10 -1.70
N LEU A 111 6.96 7.12 -2.12
CA LEU A 111 5.87 6.36 -1.52
C LEU A 111 4.90 5.84 -2.58
N LEU A 112 4.49 4.58 -2.43
CA LEU A 112 3.44 3.99 -3.26
C LEU A 112 2.09 4.03 -2.52
N VAL A 113 1.01 4.21 -3.26
CA VAL A 113 -0.36 4.01 -2.76
C VAL A 113 -1.04 2.93 -3.59
N LEU A 114 -1.24 1.77 -2.96
CA LEU A 114 -1.77 0.56 -3.56
C LEU A 114 -3.10 0.17 -2.92
N GLY A 115 -3.84 -0.74 -3.55
CA GLY A 115 -5.14 -1.19 -3.06
C GLY A 115 -5.02 -2.55 -2.40
N GLN A 116 -5.76 -2.74 -1.32
CA GLN A 116 -6.15 -4.07 -0.88
C GLN A 116 -7.04 -4.70 -1.95
N ARG A 117 -6.83 -5.99 -2.20
CA ARG A 117 -7.70 -6.72 -3.11
C ARG A 117 -9.05 -6.95 -2.45
N ALA A 118 -10.11 -6.47 -3.10
CA ALA A 118 -11.47 -6.69 -2.64
C ALA A 118 -11.91 -8.15 -2.83
N ALA A 119 -12.54 -8.74 -1.81
CA ALA A 119 -13.08 -10.08 -1.90
C ALA A 119 -14.33 -10.09 -2.81
N GLY A 120 -14.28 -10.83 -3.92
CA GLY A 120 -15.44 -11.02 -4.81
C GLY A 120 -15.63 -9.93 -5.88
N ASP A 121 -14.64 -9.07 -6.11
CA ASP A 121 -14.75 -8.04 -7.14
C ASP A 121 -14.59 -8.63 -8.56
N ALA A 122 -15.73 -8.79 -9.26
CA ALA A 122 -15.77 -9.21 -10.65
C ALA A 122 -15.19 -8.17 -11.63
N PHE A 123 -14.99 -6.92 -11.19
CA PHE A 123 -14.36 -5.82 -11.93
C PHE A 123 -12.84 -5.83 -11.81
N ALA A 124 -12.26 -6.43 -10.77
CA ALA A 124 -10.81 -6.53 -10.56
C ALA A 124 -10.13 -7.66 -11.38
N ARG A 125 -10.68 -8.02 -12.54
CA ARG A 125 -10.11 -9.04 -13.43
C ARG A 125 -8.89 -8.56 -14.22
N ASP A 126 -8.76 -7.25 -14.38
CA ASP A 126 -7.69 -6.63 -15.13
C ASP A 126 -6.43 -6.36 -14.29
N VAL A 127 -6.48 -6.53 -12.98
CA VAL A 127 -5.30 -6.43 -12.10
C VAL A 127 -4.98 -7.82 -11.52
N PRO A 128 -3.74 -8.31 -11.66
CA PRO A 128 -3.33 -9.59 -11.08
C PRO A 128 -3.60 -9.70 -9.58
N ALA A 129 -3.96 -10.89 -9.15
CA ALA A 129 -4.33 -11.23 -7.78
C ALA A 129 -3.27 -10.86 -6.72
N ASP A 130 -2.00 -10.93 -7.12
CA ASP A 130 -0.79 -10.73 -6.34
C ASP A 130 -0.09 -9.40 -6.67
N PHE A 131 -0.77 -8.49 -7.38
CA PHE A 131 -0.18 -7.23 -7.84
C PHE A 131 0.45 -6.42 -6.70
N THR A 132 -0.30 -6.22 -5.61
CA THR A 132 0.17 -5.42 -4.47
C THR A 132 1.40 -6.04 -3.83
N GLU A 133 1.38 -7.35 -3.60
CA GLU A 133 2.50 -8.11 -3.05
C GLU A 133 3.73 -8.08 -3.96
N ALA A 134 3.55 -8.34 -5.25
CA ALA A 134 4.61 -8.39 -6.23
C ALA A 134 5.25 -7.00 -6.46
N VAL A 135 4.45 -5.93 -6.46
CA VAL A 135 4.96 -4.55 -6.56
C VAL A 135 5.76 -4.17 -5.32
N MET A 136 5.29 -4.48 -4.11
CA MET A 136 6.06 -4.20 -2.88
C MET A 136 7.39 -4.96 -2.87
N LEU A 137 7.37 -6.25 -3.22
CA LEU A 137 8.57 -7.09 -3.31
C LEU A 137 9.55 -6.60 -4.38
N GLY A 138 9.05 -6.22 -5.56
CA GLY A 138 9.88 -5.83 -6.71
C GLY A 138 10.40 -4.39 -6.67
N SER A 139 9.67 -3.47 -6.03
CA SER A 139 10.05 -2.05 -5.97
C SER A 139 10.98 -1.72 -4.81
N GLY A 140 10.85 -2.41 -3.67
CA GLY A 140 11.56 -2.07 -2.43
C GLY A 140 11.18 -0.70 -1.84
N ARG A 141 10.09 -0.08 -2.33
CA ARG A 141 9.58 1.19 -1.84
C ARG A 141 8.53 0.98 -0.76
N PRO A 142 8.43 1.89 0.23
CA PRO A 142 7.32 1.85 1.18
C PRO A 142 6.00 2.06 0.43
N ALA A 143 4.99 1.28 0.79
CA ALA A 143 3.67 1.34 0.17
C ALA A 143 2.59 1.45 1.24
N ILE A 144 1.69 2.43 1.10
CA ILE A 144 0.42 2.44 1.82
C ILE A 144 -0.56 1.56 1.03
N VAL A 145 -0.99 0.46 1.62
CA VAL A 145 -2.08 -0.38 1.12
C VAL A 145 -3.38 0.12 1.71
N VAL A 146 -4.28 0.57 0.85
CA VAL A 146 -5.57 1.15 1.22
C VAL A 146 -6.64 0.05 1.24
N PRO A 147 -7.39 -0.11 2.34
CA PRO A 147 -8.39 -1.16 2.45
C PRO A 147 -9.54 -0.98 1.46
N ASP A 148 -10.19 -2.07 1.08
CA ASP A 148 -11.36 -2.08 0.19
C ASP A 148 -12.66 -1.72 0.91
N VAL A 149 -12.67 -1.84 2.24
CA VAL A 149 -13.79 -1.56 3.13
C VAL A 149 -13.41 -0.63 4.26
N GLY A 150 -14.40 0.09 4.77
CA GLY A 150 -14.25 1.06 5.86
C GLY A 150 -14.33 2.50 5.34
N ASP A 151 -14.74 3.41 6.21
CA ASP A 151 -14.52 4.82 5.95
C ASP A 151 -13.01 5.06 5.96
N LEU A 152 -12.51 5.85 5.01
CA LEU A 152 -11.12 6.30 5.04
C LEU A 152 -11.06 7.64 5.76
N PRO A 153 -10.78 7.66 7.09
CA PRO A 153 -10.42 8.90 7.75
C PRO A 153 -9.11 9.45 7.17
N LEU A 154 -8.74 10.65 7.63
CA LEU A 154 -7.40 11.21 7.47
C LEU A 154 -6.33 10.13 7.74
N VAL A 155 -5.19 10.19 7.05
CA VAL A 155 -4.15 9.16 7.19
C VAL A 155 -2.92 9.76 7.83
N GLY A 156 -2.48 9.19 8.94
CA GLY A 156 -1.20 9.53 9.58
C GLY A 156 -1.30 10.46 10.79
N HIS A 157 -2.48 10.69 11.38
CA HIS A 157 -2.60 11.41 12.66
C HIS A 157 -2.33 10.47 13.84
N HIS A 158 -2.91 9.27 13.82
CA HIS A 158 -2.77 8.27 14.86
C HIS A 158 -2.10 7.02 14.31
N ILE A 159 -0.78 6.93 14.48
CA ILE A 159 0.02 5.88 13.86
C ILE A 159 0.40 4.80 14.87
N VAL A 160 0.15 3.54 14.53
CA VAL A 160 0.67 2.38 15.25
C VAL A 160 1.82 1.78 14.46
N ILE A 161 2.97 1.60 15.10
CA ILE A 161 4.11 0.85 14.55
C ILE A 161 4.09 -0.54 15.17
N ALA A 162 3.77 -1.57 14.37
CA ALA A 162 3.95 -2.96 14.76
C ALA A 162 5.40 -3.36 14.50
N TRP A 163 6.22 -3.28 15.55
CA TRP A 163 7.66 -3.44 15.47
C TRP A 163 8.10 -4.89 15.73
N LYS A 164 8.99 -5.35 14.86
CA LYS A 164 9.83 -6.53 15.03
C LYS A 164 11.27 -6.16 14.68
N SER A 165 12.25 -6.76 15.35
CA SER A 165 13.67 -6.55 15.06
C SER A 165 14.09 -7.21 13.74
N SER A 166 13.64 -6.63 12.62
CA SER A 166 13.94 -7.10 11.26
C SER A 166 14.27 -5.93 10.32
N ARG A 167 14.95 -6.22 9.21
CA ARG A 167 15.31 -5.21 8.20
C ARG A 167 14.07 -4.60 7.53
N GLU A 168 13.02 -5.39 7.34
CA GLU A 168 11.75 -5.00 6.74
C GLU A 168 11.04 -3.96 7.63
N CYS A 169 10.99 -4.20 8.95
CA CYS A 169 10.42 -3.23 9.89
C CYS A 169 11.27 -1.96 9.96
N ALA A 170 12.60 -2.08 9.95
CA ALA A 170 13.49 -0.92 9.91
C ALA A 170 13.26 -0.07 8.64
N ARG A 171 13.06 -0.71 7.47
CA ARG A 171 12.70 -0.04 6.21
C ARG A 171 11.33 0.60 6.29
N ALA A 172 10.33 -0.08 6.84
CA ALA A 172 8.98 0.44 6.98
C ALA A 172 8.96 1.70 7.85
N VAL A 173 9.64 1.67 9.01
CA VAL A 173 9.76 2.84 9.89
C VAL A 173 10.55 3.96 9.21
N SER A 174 11.66 3.64 8.53
CA SER A 174 12.45 4.64 7.81
C SER A 174 11.66 5.31 6.67
N GLY A 175 10.83 4.55 5.96
CA GLY A 175 9.94 5.06 4.91
C GLY A 175 8.74 5.84 5.46
N ALA A 176 8.26 5.47 6.66
CA ALA A 176 7.16 6.15 7.34
C ALA A 176 7.59 7.40 8.11
N LEU A 177 8.89 7.64 8.32
CA LEU A 177 9.42 8.75 9.11
C LEU A 177 8.74 10.10 8.84
N PRO A 178 8.53 10.52 7.58
CA PRO A 178 7.88 11.81 7.30
C PRO A 178 6.45 11.89 7.84
N LEU A 179 5.72 10.78 7.76
CA LEU A 179 4.36 10.67 8.31
C LEU A 179 4.42 10.67 9.84
N LEU A 180 5.33 9.89 10.43
CA LEU A 180 5.54 9.80 11.88
C LEU A 180 5.89 11.16 12.51
N GLN A 181 6.67 12.00 11.82
CA GLN A 181 7.04 13.33 12.28
C GLN A 181 5.87 14.33 12.34
N ARG A 182 4.79 14.05 11.60
CA ARG A 182 3.57 14.89 11.56
C ARG A 182 2.41 14.29 12.34
N ALA A 183 2.58 13.08 12.87
CA ALA A 183 1.55 12.38 13.62
C ALA A 183 1.30 13.05 14.96
N GLU A 184 0.03 13.07 15.37
CA GLU A 184 -0.38 13.53 16.70
C GLU A 184 0.01 12.50 17.77
N THR A 185 -0.11 11.22 17.44
CA THR A 185 0.28 10.13 18.33
C THR A 185 0.98 9.03 17.58
N VAL A 186 2.09 8.53 18.13
CA VAL A 186 2.78 7.34 17.64
C VAL A 186 2.82 6.29 18.75
N GLN A 187 2.26 5.12 18.50
CA GLN A 187 2.35 3.97 19.41
C GLN A 187 3.30 2.93 18.84
N LEU A 188 4.32 2.55 19.61
CA LEU A 188 5.27 1.51 19.25
C LEU A 188 4.88 0.21 19.96
N VAL A 189 4.47 -0.79 19.20
CA VAL A 189 3.94 -2.05 19.73
C VAL A 189 4.83 -3.20 19.34
N HIS A 190 5.17 -4.05 20.30
CA HIS A 190 6.00 -5.23 20.08
C HIS A 190 5.32 -6.46 20.67
N TRP A 191 5.25 -7.57 19.93
CA TRP A 191 4.76 -8.86 20.42
C TRP A 191 5.93 -9.79 20.69
N SER A 192 5.92 -10.44 21.85
CA SER A 192 6.93 -11.45 22.18
C SER A 192 6.86 -12.66 21.24
N GLU A 193 8.02 -13.14 20.80
CA GLU A 193 8.12 -14.42 20.09
C GLU A 193 8.48 -15.54 21.07
N PRO A 194 7.90 -16.76 20.94
CA PRO A 194 8.08 -17.83 21.92
C PRO A 194 9.54 -18.27 22.12
N ASP A 195 10.39 -18.13 21.09
CA ASP A 195 11.80 -18.57 21.11
C ASP A 195 12.81 -17.42 21.21
N ASN A 196 12.36 -16.19 21.43
CA ASN A 196 13.23 -15.00 21.42
C ASN A 196 13.14 -14.25 22.75
N GLU A 197 14.04 -14.60 23.68
CA GLU A 197 14.20 -13.93 24.98
C GLU A 197 14.82 -12.53 24.87
N SER A 198 15.22 -12.08 23.67
CA SER A 198 15.85 -10.76 23.50
C SER A 198 14.82 -9.62 23.53
N HIS A 199 14.39 -9.29 24.73
CA HIS A 199 13.61 -8.10 25.11
C HIS A 199 14.39 -6.78 24.94
N THR A 200 15.21 -6.62 23.90
CA THR A 200 16.05 -5.43 23.75
C THR A 200 15.60 -4.51 22.61
N PRO A 201 14.64 -3.60 22.84
CA PRO A 201 14.41 -2.49 21.93
C PRO A 201 14.97 -1.22 22.55
N LEU A 202 16.22 -0.86 22.23
CA LEU A 202 16.78 0.44 22.64
C LEU A 202 17.29 1.28 21.46
N GLY A 203 17.41 0.68 20.27
CA GLY A 203 17.73 1.42 19.06
C GLY A 203 16.54 2.20 18.52
N ILE A 204 15.36 1.58 18.43
CA ILE A 204 14.25 2.14 17.65
C ILE A 204 13.58 3.35 18.32
N GLU A 205 13.33 3.31 19.64
CA GLU A 205 12.80 4.48 20.36
C GLU A 205 13.78 5.65 20.27
N ARG A 206 15.07 5.38 20.50
CA ARG A 206 16.12 6.41 20.36
C ARG A 206 16.18 6.95 18.94
N TYR A 207 16.10 6.09 17.93
CA TYR A 207 16.06 6.48 16.52
C TYR A 207 14.87 7.39 16.22
N LEU A 208 13.67 7.03 16.67
CA LEU A 208 12.47 7.85 16.52
C LEU A 208 12.64 9.22 17.19
N ARG A 209 13.12 9.27 18.44
CA ARG A 209 13.38 10.53 19.16
C ARG A 209 14.44 11.40 18.48
N LEU A 210 15.51 10.80 17.93
CA LEU A 210 16.51 11.51 17.13
C LEU A 210 15.92 12.16 15.88
N HIS A 211 14.80 11.65 15.38
CA HIS A 211 14.05 12.20 14.27
C HIS A 211 12.85 13.06 14.69
N GLY A 212 12.70 13.38 15.97
CA GLY A 212 11.63 14.24 16.48
C GLY A 212 10.28 13.53 16.66
N VAL A 213 10.28 12.20 16.74
CA VAL A 213 9.09 11.38 17.00
C VAL A 213 9.15 10.85 18.43
N GLU A 214 8.12 11.11 19.23
CA GLU A 214 8.00 10.61 20.61
C GLU A 214 7.02 9.43 20.69
N PRO A 215 7.50 8.17 20.59
CA PRO A 215 6.61 7.01 20.62
C PRO A 215 6.18 6.65 22.04
N THR A 216 4.91 6.27 22.20
CA THR A 216 4.44 5.56 23.39
C THR A 216 4.61 4.05 23.19
N ARG A 217 5.47 3.41 23.99
CA ARG A 217 5.73 1.98 23.87
C ARG A 217 4.69 1.12 24.57
N ARG A 218 4.32 0.00 23.94
CA ARG A 218 3.49 -1.07 24.49
C ARG A 218 4.11 -2.43 24.16
N ASP A 219 4.54 -3.14 25.19
CA ASP A 219 4.96 -4.54 25.04
C ASP A 219 3.75 -5.45 25.22
N MET A 220 3.50 -6.28 24.23
CA MET A 220 2.41 -7.23 24.16
C MET A 220 2.93 -8.64 24.46
N GLY A 221 2.04 -9.50 24.96
CA GLY A 221 2.34 -10.92 25.15
C GLY A 221 2.53 -11.66 23.83
N ILE A 222 2.70 -12.98 23.93
CA ILE A 222 2.79 -13.87 22.77
C ILE A 222 1.44 -13.85 22.02
N ALA A 223 1.50 -13.72 20.70
CA ALA A 223 0.33 -13.83 19.83
C ALA A 223 0.55 -14.94 18.79
N HIS A 224 -0.42 -15.85 18.66
CA HIS A 224 -0.39 -16.90 17.65
C HIS A 224 -0.56 -16.35 16.22
N ARG A 225 -1.31 -15.24 16.08
CA ARG A 225 -1.61 -14.57 14.81
C ARG A 225 -1.28 -13.09 14.94
N VAL A 226 0.02 -12.76 14.83
CA VAL A 226 0.54 -11.40 15.06
C VAL A 226 -0.11 -10.38 14.13
N GLY A 227 -0.41 -10.74 12.88
CA GLY A 227 -1.08 -9.84 11.94
C GLY A 227 -2.46 -9.41 12.44
N GLN A 228 -3.27 -10.37 12.88
CA GLN A 228 -4.58 -10.08 13.48
C GLN A 228 -4.48 -9.29 14.78
N ALA A 229 -3.52 -9.63 15.64
CA ALA A 229 -3.30 -8.91 16.89
C ALA A 229 -2.91 -7.44 16.64
N ALA A 230 -2.09 -7.18 15.62
CA ALA A 230 -1.71 -5.83 15.22
C ALA A 230 -2.90 -5.03 14.68
N LEU A 231 -3.71 -5.62 13.81
CA LEU A 231 -4.95 -4.98 13.32
C LEU A 231 -5.93 -4.69 14.45
N ALA A 232 -6.14 -5.64 15.37
CA ALA A 232 -7.04 -5.46 16.50
C ALA A 232 -6.54 -4.37 17.45
N PHE A 233 -5.24 -4.32 17.73
CA PHE A 233 -4.64 -3.24 18.51
C PHE A 233 -4.83 -1.89 17.83
N ALA A 234 -4.52 -1.78 16.54
CA ALA A 234 -4.62 -0.55 15.79
C ALA A 234 -6.06 -0.01 15.78
N ALA A 235 -7.05 -0.88 15.58
CA ALA A 235 -8.46 -0.52 15.65
C ALA A 235 -8.85 -0.01 17.06
N ASN A 236 -8.46 -0.72 18.12
CA ASN A 236 -8.75 -0.32 19.50
C ASN A 236 -8.05 0.99 19.91
N ALA A 237 -6.89 1.26 19.32
CA ALA A 237 -6.11 2.48 19.51
C ALA A 237 -6.66 3.69 18.74
N GLY A 238 -7.69 3.50 17.89
CA GLY A 238 -8.18 4.55 16.99
C GLY A 238 -7.14 4.96 15.94
N ALA A 239 -6.24 4.05 15.58
CA ALA A 239 -5.19 4.33 14.62
C ALA A 239 -5.76 4.48 13.21
N ASP A 240 -5.24 5.45 12.47
CA ASP A 240 -5.58 5.69 11.06
C ASP A 240 -4.49 5.19 10.09
N LEU A 241 -3.38 4.71 10.62
CA LEU A 241 -2.31 4.08 9.87
C LEU A 241 -1.58 3.03 10.74
N LEU A 242 -1.47 1.81 10.21
CA LEU A 242 -0.57 0.78 10.74
C LEU A 242 0.74 0.76 9.94
N VAL A 243 1.89 0.83 10.60
CA VAL A 243 3.22 0.69 10.00
C VAL A 243 3.80 -0.66 10.40
N MET A 244 4.21 -1.47 9.43
CA MET A 244 4.86 -2.76 9.70
C MET A 244 5.79 -3.19 8.55
N GLY A 245 6.80 -4.03 8.87
CA GLY A 245 7.56 -4.72 7.83
C GLY A 245 6.74 -5.83 7.15
N CYS A 246 7.08 -6.20 5.92
CA CYS A 246 6.45 -7.30 5.20
C CYS A 246 7.46 -8.31 4.64
N TYR A 247 7.09 -9.59 4.60
CA TYR A 247 7.89 -10.70 4.03
C TYR A 247 9.27 -10.99 4.67
N GLY A 248 9.50 -10.63 5.94
CA GLY A 248 10.81 -10.74 6.59
C GLY A 248 11.23 -12.10 7.17
N HIS A 249 10.57 -13.20 6.81
CA HIS A 249 10.92 -14.50 7.41
C HIS A 249 12.13 -15.15 6.72
N SER A 250 13.25 -15.22 7.45
CA SER A 250 14.36 -16.12 7.18
C SER A 250 13.96 -17.56 7.54
N ARG A 251 13.34 -18.29 6.62
CA ARG A 251 13.42 -19.76 6.48
C ARG A 251 12.62 -20.18 5.24
N ALA A 252 13.35 -20.77 4.29
CA ALA A 252 12.92 -21.41 3.06
C ALA A 252 12.41 -20.51 1.92
N ARG A 253 13.21 -20.51 0.84
CA ARG A 253 12.75 -20.45 -0.55
C ARG A 253 11.48 -21.29 -0.70
N GLU A 254 10.42 -20.65 -1.19
CA GLU A 254 9.17 -21.17 -1.80
C GLU A 254 7.93 -20.54 -1.15
N TRP A 255 7.34 -19.57 -1.85
CA TRP A 255 5.90 -19.28 -1.91
C TRP A 255 5.07 -19.08 -0.63
N VAL A 256 5.67 -18.92 0.55
CA VAL A 256 4.95 -18.51 1.76
C VAL A 256 5.16 -17.02 2.00
N LEU A 257 4.31 -16.21 1.36
CA LEU A 257 4.04 -14.84 1.83
C LEU A 257 3.78 -14.94 3.34
N GLY A 258 4.60 -14.27 4.17
CA GLY A 258 4.58 -14.44 5.63
C GLY A 258 3.16 -14.35 6.19
N GLY A 259 2.81 -15.27 7.11
CA GLY A 259 1.45 -15.42 7.63
C GLY A 259 0.83 -14.10 8.11
N ALA A 260 1.59 -13.30 8.85
CA ALA A 260 1.15 -11.99 9.32
C ALA A 260 0.88 -10.99 8.18
N THR A 261 1.73 -10.93 7.15
CA THR A 261 1.52 -10.05 6.00
C THR A 261 0.25 -10.42 5.24
N ARG A 262 0.04 -11.71 4.98
CA ARG A 262 -1.16 -12.20 4.28
C ARG A 262 -2.44 -11.95 5.08
N GLU A 263 -2.38 -12.13 6.39
CA GLU A 263 -3.49 -11.79 7.29
C GLU A 263 -3.83 -10.31 7.22
N VAL A 264 -2.82 -9.44 7.34
CA VAL A 264 -3.01 -8.00 7.32
C VAL A 264 -3.57 -7.52 5.99
N LEU A 265 -2.97 -7.93 4.87
CA LEU A 265 -3.46 -7.56 3.53
C LEU A 265 -4.87 -8.07 3.23
N ARG A 266 -5.34 -9.11 3.92
CA ARG A 266 -6.69 -9.65 3.71
C ARG A 266 -7.73 -9.03 4.64
N GLU A 267 -7.35 -8.64 5.86
CA GLU A 267 -8.28 -8.32 6.93
C GLU A 267 -8.21 -6.86 7.39
N ALA A 268 -7.25 -6.08 6.87
CA ALA A 268 -7.13 -4.67 7.20
C ALA A 268 -8.41 -3.90 6.90
N ARG A 269 -8.74 -2.96 7.81
CA ARG A 269 -9.85 -2.00 7.68
C ARG A 269 -9.38 -0.56 7.86
N ILE A 270 -8.07 -0.38 7.97
CA ILE A 270 -7.37 0.89 8.01
C ILE A 270 -6.18 0.80 7.04
N PRO A 271 -5.68 1.92 6.51
CA PRO A 271 -4.46 1.94 5.72
C PRO A 271 -3.28 1.29 6.45
N VAL A 272 -2.46 0.54 5.70
CA VAL A 272 -1.24 -0.11 6.22
C VAL A 272 -0.05 0.31 5.39
N LEU A 273 0.93 0.97 6.00
CA LEU A 273 2.23 1.20 5.39
C LEU A 273 3.13 -0.03 5.60
N MET A 274 3.56 -0.63 4.49
CA MET A 274 4.43 -1.80 4.46
C MET A 274 5.70 -1.55 3.66
N ALA A 275 6.79 -2.20 4.04
CA ALA A 275 8.04 -2.24 3.27
C ALA A 275 8.75 -3.58 3.44
N HIS A 276 9.45 -3.99 2.38
CA HIS A 276 10.26 -5.22 2.30
C HIS A 276 11.76 -4.91 2.39
#